data_AF-A0A7X9RGH7-F1
#
_entry.id   AF-A0A7X9RGH7-F1
#
_cell.length_a   1.000
_cell.length_b   1.000
_cell.length_c   1.000
_cell.angle_alpha   90.00
_cell.angle_beta   90.00
_cell.angle_gamma   90.00
#
_symmetry.space_group_name_H-M   'P 1'
#
loop_
_entity.id
_entity.type
_entity.pdbx_description
1 polymer ?
#
loop_
_entity_poly.entity_id
_entity_poly.type
_entity_poly.pdbx_seq_one_letter_code
_entity_poly.pdbx_strand_id
1 'polypeptide(L)'
;MSKKYPALYTTSTKGTFFKHCSINKTIYFELLMNEEEALKNSEYKEYMNYIQQECYDALVHKFITSQPLKVTNDRIPFVIFKSNADFSTIRLFCKAILDELYASTGIDPKAKYYETETIFVEINKTPTILRKNNIGEKLTQSPGFKNNIEILEGSHEKIDSGIVTSFKEYEILKAEKEKVDDDEIVEW
;
A
#
# COMPACT_ATOMS: atom_id res chain seq x y z
N MET A 1 14.36 23.79 -17.77
CA MET A 1 14.93 22.75 -16.88
C MET A 1 14.14 21.46 -17.06
N SER A 2 14.79 20.30 -17.08
CA SER A 2 14.07 19.01 -17.10
C SER A 2 13.38 18.77 -15.74
N LYS A 3 12.11 18.34 -15.75
CA LYS A 3 11.39 17.94 -14.52
C LYS A 3 12.19 16.86 -13.79
N LYS A 4 12.42 17.05 -12.49
CA LYS A 4 13.00 16.04 -11.60
C LYS A 4 11.87 15.24 -10.94
N TYR A 5 12.08 13.94 -10.81
CA TYR A 5 11.12 13.01 -10.19
C TYR A 5 11.75 12.44 -8.92
N PRO A 6 11.00 12.31 -7.82
CA PRO A 6 11.47 11.60 -6.65
C PRO A 6 11.87 10.16 -7.02
N ALA A 7 12.97 9.69 -6.44
CA ALA A 7 13.57 8.41 -6.77
C ALA A 7 13.10 7.29 -5.84
N LEU A 8 12.66 6.18 -6.42
CA LEU A 8 12.48 4.91 -5.73
C LEU A 8 13.65 3.99 -6.09
N TYR A 9 14.35 3.50 -5.09
CA TYR A 9 15.52 2.64 -5.29
C TYR A 9 15.16 1.16 -5.14
N THR A 10 15.70 0.32 -6.02
CA THR A 10 15.61 -1.13 -5.96
C THR A 10 16.98 -1.77 -6.13
N THR A 11 17.19 -2.96 -5.57
CA THR A 11 18.41 -3.74 -5.81
C THR A 11 18.44 -4.35 -7.21
N SER A 12 17.27 -4.67 -7.78
CA SER A 12 17.15 -5.16 -9.15
C SER A 12 15.79 -4.86 -9.77
N THR A 13 15.77 -4.68 -11.09
CA THR A 13 14.55 -4.66 -11.91
C THR A 13 14.28 -6.01 -12.59
N LYS A 14 15.21 -6.98 -12.47
CA LYS A 14 15.05 -8.31 -13.07
C LYS A 14 13.82 -9.03 -12.51
N GLY A 15 13.08 -9.70 -13.39
CA GLY A 15 11.84 -10.39 -13.03
C GLY A 15 10.64 -9.46 -12.84
N THR A 16 10.82 -8.14 -12.98
CA THR A 16 9.72 -7.16 -12.94
C THR A 16 9.43 -6.64 -14.34
N PHE A 17 8.24 -6.04 -14.50
CA PHE A 17 7.90 -5.35 -15.74
C PHE A 17 8.61 -3.99 -15.87
N PHE A 18 9.24 -3.48 -14.81
CA PHE A 18 9.80 -2.13 -14.72
C PHE A 18 11.23 -2.09 -15.25
N LYS A 19 11.64 -0.91 -15.74
CA LYS A 19 12.98 -0.68 -16.29
C LYS A 19 13.73 0.33 -15.44
N HIS A 20 15.05 0.17 -15.36
CA HIS A 20 15.92 1.18 -14.77
C HIS A 20 15.67 2.56 -15.40
N CYS A 21 15.47 3.56 -14.55
CA CYS A 21 15.07 4.93 -14.87
C CYS A 21 13.73 5.09 -15.60
N SER A 22 12.80 4.13 -15.50
CA SER A 22 11.42 4.38 -15.92
C SER A 22 10.74 5.35 -14.97
N ILE A 23 9.85 6.19 -15.50
CA ILE A 23 8.99 7.07 -14.72
C ILE A 23 7.65 6.38 -14.59
N ASN A 24 7.13 6.25 -13.38
CA ASN A 24 5.95 5.47 -13.08
C ASN A 24 5.06 6.24 -12.12
N LYS A 25 3.75 6.06 -12.25
CA LYS A 25 2.82 6.52 -11.21
C LYS A 25 3.06 5.72 -9.94
N THR A 26 3.00 6.39 -8.81
CA THR A 26 3.28 5.81 -7.50
C THR A 26 2.26 6.31 -6.51
N ILE A 27 1.75 5.39 -5.68
CA ILE A 27 0.95 5.75 -4.52
C ILE A 27 1.58 5.24 -3.22
N TYR A 28 1.26 5.95 -2.16
CA TYR A 28 1.41 5.56 -0.77
C TYR A 28 0.01 5.46 -0.16
N PHE A 29 -0.24 4.40 0.61
CA PHE A 29 -1.50 4.17 1.29
C PHE A 29 -1.26 3.43 2.62
N GLU A 30 -1.40 4.13 3.74
CA GLU A 30 -1.19 3.58 5.08
C GLU A 30 -2.45 3.81 5.91
N LEU A 31 -3.07 2.73 6.39
CA LEU A 31 -4.17 2.79 7.32
C LEU A 31 -3.68 3.37 8.65
N LEU A 32 -4.47 4.26 9.22
CA LEU A 32 -4.25 4.81 10.55
C LEU A 32 -4.96 3.93 11.57
N MET A 33 -4.19 3.43 12.54
CA MET A 33 -4.72 2.74 13.69
C MET A 33 -5.57 3.71 14.53
N ASN A 34 -6.76 3.28 14.92
CA ASN A 34 -7.49 3.94 15.99
C ASN A 34 -6.89 3.48 17.32
N GLU A 35 -6.01 4.31 17.89
CA GLU A 35 -5.28 3.95 19.12
C GLU A 35 -6.21 3.73 20.32
N GLU A 36 -7.31 4.48 20.42
CA GLU A 36 -8.26 4.30 21.53
C GLU A 36 -8.96 2.95 21.48
N GLU A 37 -9.33 2.48 20.28
CA GLU A 37 -9.88 1.15 20.10
C GLU A 37 -8.81 0.08 20.29
N ALA A 38 -7.63 0.26 19.67
CA ALA A 38 -6.53 -0.70 19.74
C ALA A 38 -6.02 -0.94 21.17
N LEU A 39 -6.23 0.00 22.09
CA LEU A 39 -5.94 -0.15 23.53
C LEU A 39 -6.99 -0.99 24.26
N LYS A 40 -8.24 -0.99 23.79
CA LYS A 40 -9.38 -1.69 24.44
C LYS A 40 -9.65 -3.06 23.82
N ASN A 41 -9.27 -3.23 22.56
CA ASN A 41 -9.61 -4.38 21.72
C ASN A 41 -8.35 -4.87 20.99
N SER A 42 -7.75 -5.93 21.54
CA SER A 42 -6.55 -6.57 20.99
C SER A 42 -6.79 -7.16 19.60
N GLU A 43 -7.96 -7.73 19.39
CA GLU A 43 -8.38 -8.37 18.16
C GLU A 43 -8.49 -7.35 17.03
N TYR A 44 -9.05 -6.17 17.31
CA TYR A 44 -9.06 -5.05 16.37
C TYR A 44 -7.62 -4.63 15.98
N LYS A 45 -6.72 -4.51 16.96
CA LYS A 45 -5.33 -4.15 16.69
C LYS A 45 -4.63 -5.17 15.78
N GLU A 46 -4.80 -6.45 16.07
CA GLU A 46 -4.24 -7.54 15.26
C GLU A 46 -4.83 -7.56 13.84
N TYR A 47 -6.15 -7.40 13.73
CA TYR A 47 -6.86 -7.26 12.46
C TYR A 47 -6.32 -6.09 11.63
N MET A 48 -6.20 -4.90 12.19
CA MET A 48 -5.69 -3.73 11.46
C MET A 48 -4.25 -3.92 10.98
N ASN A 49 -3.40 -4.63 11.74
CA ASN A 49 -2.06 -5.00 11.29
C ASN A 49 -2.09 -6.00 10.11
N TYR A 50 -3.02 -6.95 10.14
CA TYR A 50 -3.24 -7.91 9.06
C TYR A 50 -3.74 -7.21 7.78
N ILE A 51 -4.80 -6.40 7.91
CA ILE A 51 -5.44 -5.68 6.81
C ILE A 51 -4.50 -4.69 6.13
N GLN A 52 -3.60 -4.04 6.89
CA GLN A 52 -2.63 -3.12 6.30
C GLN A 52 -1.84 -3.76 5.14
N GLN A 53 -1.51 -5.06 5.23
CA GLN A 53 -0.85 -5.77 4.13
C GLN A 53 -1.82 -6.13 3.02
N GLU A 54 -3.01 -6.63 3.37
CA GLU A 54 -4.05 -7.02 2.42
C GLU A 54 -4.50 -5.85 1.54
N CYS A 55 -4.57 -4.62 2.06
CA CYS A 55 -4.90 -3.43 1.26
C CYS A 55 -3.95 -3.23 0.07
N TYR A 56 -2.65 -3.47 0.26
CA TYR A 56 -1.68 -3.36 -0.83
C TYR A 56 -1.87 -4.48 -1.86
N ASP A 57 -2.22 -5.68 -1.41
CA ASP A 57 -2.45 -6.81 -2.30
C ASP A 57 -3.75 -6.62 -3.09
N ALA A 58 -4.82 -6.13 -2.44
CA ALA A 58 -6.06 -5.72 -3.07
C ALA A 58 -5.83 -4.64 -4.14
N LEU A 59 -5.00 -3.63 -3.86
CA LEU A 59 -4.59 -2.62 -4.85
C LEU A 59 -3.87 -3.24 -6.04
N VAL A 60 -2.90 -4.14 -5.81
CA VAL A 60 -2.16 -4.82 -6.87
C VAL A 60 -3.10 -5.67 -7.73
N HIS A 61 -4.01 -6.43 -7.12
CA HIS A 61 -4.97 -7.27 -7.82
C HIS A 61 -5.98 -6.45 -8.62
N LYS A 62 -6.56 -5.41 -8.01
CA LYS A 62 -7.56 -4.55 -8.67
C LYS A 62 -7.04 -3.94 -9.95
N PHE A 63 -5.78 -3.50 -9.93
CA PHE A 63 -5.17 -2.78 -11.03
C PHE A 63 -4.23 -3.66 -11.87
N ILE A 64 -4.41 -4.98 -11.90
CA ILE A 64 -3.48 -5.93 -12.56
C ILE A 64 -3.10 -5.55 -14.01
N THR A 65 -4.03 -4.96 -14.78
CA THR A 65 -3.81 -4.50 -16.15
C THR A 65 -2.83 -3.31 -16.25
N SER A 66 -2.68 -2.56 -15.16
CA SER A 66 -1.69 -1.47 -15.01
C SER A 66 -0.30 -1.98 -14.64
N GLN A 67 -0.13 -3.31 -14.54
CA GLN A 67 1.09 -3.99 -14.11
C GLN A 67 1.67 -3.38 -12.81
N PRO A 68 0.90 -3.35 -11.72
CA PRO A 68 1.32 -2.77 -10.46
C PRO A 68 2.40 -3.62 -9.81
N LEU A 69 3.22 -2.99 -8.99
CA LEU A 69 4.20 -3.66 -8.15
C LEU A 69 4.28 -2.96 -6.80
N LYS A 70 4.13 -3.75 -5.73
CA LYS A 70 4.44 -3.31 -4.37
C LYS A 70 5.97 -3.23 -4.22
N VAL A 71 6.47 -2.08 -3.82
CA VAL A 71 7.90 -1.84 -3.58
C VAL A 71 8.10 -1.19 -2.22
N THR A 72 9.19 -1.54 -1.55
CA THR A 72 9.51 -0.99 -0.23
C THR A 72 10.76 -0.14 -0.31
N ASN A 73 10.69 1.08 0.21
CA ASN A 73 11.83 2.00 0.29
C ASN A 73 11.89 2.60 1.70
N ASP A 74 13.01 2.47 2.40
CA ASP A 74 13.13 2.80 3.84
C ASP A 74 12.07 2.13 4.72
N ARG A 75 11.75 0.86 4.42
CA ARG A 75 10.68 0.09 5.09
C ARG A 75 9.27 0.67 4.90
N ILE A 76 9.11 1.69 4.05
CA ILE A 76 7.81 2.26 3.68
C ILE A 76 7.33 1.59 2.37
N PRO A 77 6.15 0.96 2.37
CA PRO A 77 5.59 0.33 1.17
C PRO A 77 4.90 1.35 0.25
N PHE A 78 5.10 1.17 -1.05
CA PHE A 78 4.48 1.94 -2.13
C PHE A 78 3.95 0.98 -3.19
N VAL A 79 2.96 1.42 -3.97
CA VAL A 79 2.56 0.73 -5.21
C VAL A 79 2.98 1.57 -6.39
N ILE A 80 3.73 0.98 -7.32
CA ILE A 80 4.10 1.61 -8.59
C ILE A 80 3.35 0.97 -9.75
N PHE A 81 2.95 1.76 -10.75
CA PHE A 81 2.20 1.31 -11.92
C PHE A 81 3.00 1.57 -13.19
N LYS A 82 3.22 0.53 -14.00
CA LYS A 82 4.01 0.66 -15.23
C LYS A 82 3.20 1.27 -16.37
N SER A 83 1.99 0.76 -16.59
CA SER A 83 1.05 1.36 -17.54
C SER A 83 0.22 2.43 -16.86
N ASN A 84 -0.50 3.21 -17.66
CA ASN A 84 -1.27 4.34 -17.16
C ASN A 84 -2.41 3.85 -16.24
N ALA A 85 -2.25 4.06 -14.93
CA ALA A 85 -3.31 3.93 -13.95
C ALA A 85 -3.86 5.32 -13.61
N ASP A 86 -5.17 5.50 -13.62
CA ASP A 86 -5.76 6.80 -13.29
C ASP A 86 -5.78 7.04 -11.77
N PHE A 87 -5.26 8.19 -11.32
CA PHE A 87 -5.16 8.50 -9.90
C PHE A 87 -6.53 8.69 -9.25
N SER A 88 -7.49 9.27 -9.97
CA SER A 88 -8.86 9.41 -9.45
C SER A 88 -9.49 8.04 -9.20
N THR A 89 -9.30 7.09 -10.11
CA THR A 89 -9.77 5.70 -9.96
C THR A 89 -9.07 4.97 -8.81
N ILE A 90 -7.75 5.14 -8.66
CA ILE A 90 -7.00 4.56 -7.54
C ILE A 90 -7.51 5.13 -6.21
N ARG A 91 -7.65 6.45 -6.12
CA ARG A 91 -8.16 7.13 -4.92
C ARG A 91 -9.57 6.66 -4.54
N LEU A 92 -10.45 6.50 -5.52
CA LEU A 92 -11.80 5.97 -5.29
C LEU A 92 -11.76 4.54 -4.74
N PHE A 93 -10.87 3.70 -5.26
CA PHE A 93 -10.69 2.35 -4.74
C PHE A 93 -10.13 2.34 -3.31
N CYS A 94 -9.16 3.22 -2.99
CA CYS A 94 -8.69 3.40 -1.62
C CYS A 94 -9.81 3.84 -0.66
N LYS A 95 -10.74 4.69 -1.11
CA LYS A 95 -11.92 5.07 -0.32
C LYS A 95 -12.87 3.89 -0.10
N ALA A 96 -13.10 3.07 -1.12
CA ALA A 96 -13.92 1.88 -1.00
C ALA A 96 -13.36 0.88 0.03
N ILE A 97 -12.03 0.73 0.11
CA ILE A 97 -11.38 -0.04 1.20
C ILE A 97 -11.77 0.53 2.58
N LEU A 98 -11.71 1.85 2.76
CA LEU A 98 -12.09 2.47 4.03
C LEU A 98 -13.58 2.27 4.36
N ASP A 99 -14.46 2.38 3.37
CA ASP A 99 -15.90 2.16 3.55
C ASP A 99 -16.21 0.71 3.94
N GLU A 100 -15.48 -0.26 3.37
CA GLU A 100 -15.62 -1.66 3.73
C GLU A 100 -15.11 -1.96 5.16
N LEU A 101 -13.99 -1.35 5.54
CA LEU A 101 -13.49 -1.42 6.92
C LEU A 101 -14.45 -0.77 7.92
N TYR A 102 -15.10 0.34 7.54
CA TYR A 102 -16.15 0.95 8.34
C TYR A 102 -17.35 0.00 8.49
N ALA A 103 -17.79 -0.63 7.39
CA ALA A 103 -18.87 -1.60 7.41
C ALA A 103 -18.56 -2.80 8.32
N SER A 104 -17.30 -3.27 8.32
CA SER A 104 -16.90 -4.45 9.10
C SER A 104 -16.62 -4.16 10.57
N THR A 105 -16.06 -2.99 10.90
CA THR A 105 -15.62 -2.66 12.28
C THR A 105 -16.55 -1.71 13.01
N GLY A 106 -17.36 -0.94 12.28
CA GLY A 106 -18.15 0.17 12.83
C GLY A 106 -17.32 1.38 13.26
N ILE A 107 -16.02 1.39 12.97
CA ILE A 107 -15.08 2.45 13.36
C ILE A 107 -14.67 3.20 12.09
N ASP A 108 -14.73 4.54 12.13
CA ASP A 108 -14.35 5.39 10.99
C ASP A 108 -12.85 5.26 10.69
N PRO A 109 -12.46 4.54 9.62
CA PRO A 109 -11.06 4.32 9.33
C PRO A 109 -10.52 5.48 8.50
N LYS A 110 -9.25 5.82 8.75
CA LYS A 110 -8.54 6.87 8.02
C LYS A 110 -7.27 6.29 7.42
N ALA A 111 -6.78 6.89 6.35
CA ALA A 111 -5.51 6.51 5.77
C ALA A 111 -4.67 7.73 5.42
N LYS A 112 -3.34 7.62 5.57
CA LYS A 112 -2.42 8.51 4.86
C LYS A 112 -2.40 8.08 3.40
N TYR A 113 -2.57 9.05 2.51
CA TYR A 113 -2.53 8.84 1.07
C TYR A 113 -1.61 9.87 0.41
N TYR A 114 -0.79 9.41 -0.54
CA TYR A 114 0.02 10.31 -1.37
C TYR A 114 0.19 9.72 -2.77
N GLU A 115 0.07 10.57 -3.79
CA GLU A 115 0.22 10.19 -5.19
C GLU A 115 1.27 11.06 -5.88
N THR A 116 2.10 10.45 -6.72
CA THR A 116 3.14 11.16 -7.47
C THR A 116 3.66 10.34 -8.65
N GLU A 117 4.53 10.94 -9.45
CA GLU A 117 5.33 10.21 -10.43
C GLU A 117 6.75 10.03 -9.88
N THR A 118 7.26 8.80 -9.86
CA THR A 118 8.62 8.49 -9.41
C THR A 118 9.48 7.99 -10.54
N ILE A 119 10.80 8.16 -10.39
CA ILE A 119 11.78 7.47 -11.23
C ILE A 119 12.32 6.24 -10.51
N PHE A 120 12.24 5.08 -11.15
CA PHE A 120 12.65 3.80 -10.55
C PHE A 120 14.12 3.49 -10.85
N VAL A 121 14.96 3.47 -9.82
CA VAL A 121 16.42 3.44 -9.94
C VAL A 121 16.98 2.14 -9.36
N GLU A 122 17.51 1.30 -10.23
CA GLU A 122 18.31 0.14 -9.81
C GLU A 122 19.67 0.58 -9.23
N ILE A 123 19.96 0.17 -8.00
CA ILE A 123 21.23 0.42 -7.30
C ILE A 123 22.36 -0.23 -8.11
N ASN A 124 23.49 0.47 -8.25
CA ASN A 124 24.67 0.06 -9.02
C ASN A 124 24.52 0.04 -10.55
N LYS A 125 23.39 0.49 -11.10
CA LYS A 125 23.22 0.65 -12.55
C LYS A 125 23.34 2.12 -12.94
N THR A 126 24.17 2.43 -13.94
CA THR A 126 24.42 3.81 -14.37
C THR A 126 23.26 4.35 -15.22
N PRO A 127 22.64 5.47 -14.82
CA PRO A 127 21.63 6.14 -15.65
C PRO A 127 22.26 6.74 -16.92
N THR A 128 21.48 6.84 -17.98
CA THR A 128 21.86 7.67 -19.15
C THR A 128 21.92 9.15 -18.74
N ILE A 129 22.70 9.98 -19.45
CA ILE A 129 22.87 11.41 -19.13
C ILE A 129 21.51 12.12 -19.05
N LEU A 130 20.61 11.84 -20.01
CA LEU A 130 19.26 12.40 -20.02
C LEU A 130 18.49 12.02 -18.74
N ARG A 131 18.45 10.73 -18.40
CA ARG A 131 17.71 10.24 -17.22
C ARG A 131 18.34 10.68 -15.91
N LYS A 132 19.67 10.80 -15.84
CA LYS A 132 20.39 11.30 -14.67
C LYS A 132 19.89 12.67 -14.24
N ASN A 133 19.60 13.56 -15.20
CA ASN A 133 19.07 14.89 -14.94
C ASN A 133 17.61 14.90 -14.45
N ASN A 134 16.87 13.80 -14.66
CA ASN A 134 15.51 13.61 -14.15
C ASN A 134 15.47 13.00 -12.74
N ILE A 135 16.59 12.49 -12.21
CA ILE A 135 16.62 11.89 -10.88
C ILE A 135 16.63 12.99 -9.82
N GLY A 136 15.58 13.03 -9.02
CA GLY A 136 15.44 13.88 -7.84
C GLY A 136 15.92 13.20 -6.57
N GLU A 137 15.53 13.77 -5.43
CA GLU A 137 15.76 13.19 -4.11
C GLU A 137 15.04 11.86 -3.96
N LYS A 138 15.49 11.04 -3.01
CA LYS A 138 14.78 9.82 -2.61
C LYS A 138 13.35 10.14 -2.21
N LEU A 139 12.37 9.34 -2.65
CA LEU A 139 10.95 9.61 -2.44
C LEU A 139 10.62 9.91 -0.97
N THR A 140 11.08 9.05 -0.06
CA THR A 140 10.87 9.15 1.40
C THR A 140 11.46 10.40 2.03
N GLN A 141 12.42 11.05 1.35
CA GLN A 141 13.08 12.26 1.83
C GLN A 141 12.57 13.52 1.13
N SER A 142 11.83 13.36 0.03
CA SER A 142 11.37 14.45 -0.81
C SER A 142 10.38 15.38 -0.09
N PRO A 143 10.39 16.69 -0.37
CA PRO A 143 9.43 17.62 0.20
C PRO A 143 7.97 17.25 -0.12
N GLY A 144 7.73 16.71 -1.33
CA GLY A 144 6.40 16.29 -1.75
C GLY A 144 5.83 15.20 -0.85
N PHE A 145 6.62 14.15 -0.57
CA PHE A 145 6.17 13.08 0.33
C PHE A 145 6.01 13.57 1.77
N LYS A 146 6.90 14.45 2.26
CA LYS A 146 6.83 14.94 3.64
C LYS A 146 5.68 15.91 3.90
N ASN A 147 5.34 16.75 2.92
CA ASN A 147 4.45 17.88 3.13
C ASN A 147 3.07 17.70 2.52
N ASN A 148 2.90 16.79 1.56
CA ASN A 148 1.66 16.64 0.80
C ASN A 148 0.96 15.30 1.03
N ILE A 149 1.32 14.56 2.09
CA ILE A 149 0.50 13.42 2.52
C ILE A 149 -0.86 13.96 2.97
N GLU A 150 -1.90 13.40 2.38
CA GLU A 150 -3.28 13.71 2.71
C GLU A 150 -3.85 12.67 3.66
N ILE A 151 -4.83 13.07 4.46
CA ILE A 151 -5.69 12.14 5.19
C ILE A 151 -6.90 11.85 4.31
N LEU A 152 -7.02 10.58 3.93
CA LEU A 152 -8.12 10.05 3.15
C LEU A 152 -9.12 9.43 4.12
N GLU A 153 -10.38 9.82 3.96
CA GLU A 153 -11.52 9.34 4.73
C GLU A 153 -12.50 8.63 3.77
N GLY A 154 -13.20 7.63 4.29
CA GLY A 154 -14.30 6.96 3.59
C GLY A 154 -15.47 7.90 3.32
N SER A 155 -16.45 7.42 2.56
CA SER A 155 -17.76 8.05 2.42
C SER A 155 -18.70 7.76 3.60
N HIS A 156 -18.33 6.82 4.48
CA HIS A 156 -19.17 6.27 5.55
C HIS A 156 -20.40 5.49 5.05
N GLU A 157 -20.42 5.15 3.76
CA GLU A 157 -21.39 4.21 3.22
C GLU A 157 -21.02 2.79 3.65
N LYS A 158 -22.01 2.02 4.13
CA LYS A 158 -21.79 0.62 4.50
C LYS A 158 -21.82 -0.25 3.25
N ILE A 159 -20.70 -0.29 2.53
CA ILE A 159 -20.51 -1.10 1.34
C ILE A 159 -19.68 -2.33 1.72
N ASP A 160 -20.29 -3.51 1.60
CA ASP A 160 -19.59 -4.78 1.68
C ASP A 160 -19.37 -5.29 0.25
N SER A 161 -18.16 -5.08 -0.27
CA SER A 161 -17.79 -5.42 -1.65
C SER A 161 -16.76 -6.54 -1.76
N GLY A 162 -16.34 -7.13 -0.64
CA GLY A 162 -15.34 -8.19 -0.58
C GLY A 162 -13.98 -7.77 -1.16
N ILE A 163 -13.58 -6.52 -0.95
CA ILE A 163 -12.26 -6.00 -1.31
C ILE A 163 -11.19 -6.49 -0.32
N VAL A 164 -11.52 -6.52 0.97
CA VAL A 164 -10.65 -6.97 2.06
C VAL A 164 -11.41 -7.93 2.97
N THR A 165 -10.67 -8.81 3.65
CA THR A 165 -11.25 -9.73 4.62
C THR A 165 -11.97 -8.94 5.72
N SER A 166 -13.24 -9.25 5.99
CA SER A 166 -13.98 -8.56 7.05
C SER A 166 -13.46 -8.93 8.44
N PHE A 167 -13.71 -8.08 9.44
CA PHE A 167 -13.28 -8.35 10.82
C PHE A 167 -13.81 -9.69 11.36
N LYS A 168 -15.07 -10.01 11.08
CA LYS A 168 -15.68 -11.28 11.48
C LYS A 168 -15.04 -12.49 10.79
N GLU A 169 -14.72 -12.39 9.50
CA GLU A 169 -14.03 -13.46 8.78
C GLU A 169 -12.60 -13.64 9.30
N TYR A 170 -11.91 -12.56 9.64
CA TYR A 170 -10.60 -12.62 10.28
C TYR A 170 -10.63 -13.37 11.61
N GLU A 171 -11.62 -13.12 12.47
CA GLU A 171 -11.80 -13.85 13.73
C GLU A 171 -11.98 -15.36 13.50
N ILE A 172 -12.74 -15.74 12.46
CA ILE A 172 -12.93 -17.15 12.09
C ILE A 172 -11.60 -17.76 11.62
N LEU A 173 -10.88 -17.09 10.71
CA LEU A 173 -9.59 -17.57 10.19
C LEU A 173 -8.53 -17.70 11.28
N LYS A 174 -8.54 -16.80 12.27
CA LYS A 174 -7.65 -16.86 13.43
C LYS A 174 -7.97 -18.09 14.28
N ALA A 175 -9.23 -18.28 14.65
CA ALA A 175 -9.65 -19.43 15.47
C ALA A 175 -9.40 -20.78 14.77
N GLU A 176 -9.48 -20.82 13.44
CA GLU A 176 -9.12 -22.02 12.66
C GLU A 176 -7.62 -22.29 12.68
N LYS A 177 -6.77 -21.26 12.55
CA LYS A 177 -5.31 -21.43 12.66
C LYS A 177 -4.88 -21.90 14.04
N GLU A 178 -5.44 -21.34 15.10
CA GLU A 178 -5.12 -21.75 16.47
C GLU A 178 -5.46 -23.21 16.74
N LYS A 179 -6.57 -23.73 16.17
CA LYS A 179 -6.91 -25.16 16.26
C LYS A 179 -5.91 -26.06 15.54
N VAL A 180 -5.43 -25.65 14.37
CA VAL A 180 -4.43 -26.42 13.62
C VAL A 180 -3.10 -26.44 14.36
N ASP A 181 -2.69 -25.30 14.92
CA ASP A 181 -1.46 -25.21 15.72
C ASP A 181 -1.57 -26.07 17.00
N ASP A 182 -2.73 -26.10 17.66
CA ASP A 182 -2.98 -26.96 18.84
C ASP A 182 -2.96 -28.46 18.47
N ASP A 183 -3.51 -28.84 17.31
CA ASP A 183 -3.51 -30.23 16.82
C ASP A 183 -2.10 -30.71 16.37
N GLU A 184 -1.18 -29.79 16.04
CA GLU A 184 0.22 -30.11 15.69
C GLU A 184 1.13 -30.30 16.93
N ILE A 185 0.69 -29.92 18.14
CA ILE A 185 1.43 -30.19 19.39
C ILE A 185 1.15 -31.64 19.84
N VAL A 186 1.80 -32.59 19.15
CA VAL A 186 1.96 -33.95 19.67
C VAL A 186 3.28 -34.00 20.43
N GLU A 187 3.23 -33.84 21.76
CA GLU A 187 4.38 -34.10 22.63
C GLU A 187 4.75 -35.59 22.52
N TRP A 188 5.95 -35.88 22.01
CA TRP A 188 6.60 -37.19 22.09
C TRP A 188 7.46 -37.29 23.34
#